data_AF-A0A3C1NMI1-F1
#
_entry.id   AF-A0A3C1NMI1-F1
#
_cell.length_a   1.000
_cell.length_b   1.000
_cell.length_c   1.000
_cell.angle_alpha   90.00
_cell.angle_beta   90.00
_cell.angle_gamma   90.00
#
_symmetry.space_group_name_H-M   'P 1'
#
loop_
_entity.id
_entity.type
_entity.pdbx_description
1 polymer ?
#
loop_
_entity_poly.entity_id
_entity_poly.type
_entity_poly.pdbx_seq_one_letter_code
_entity_poly.pdbx_strand_id
1 'polypeptide(L)'
;MKLTVTDTLLRFDGRWKDNTSKFFGCPSSGVWLQKRIQKDSLAARRVEAESLPGISVKDTARIIRPPVIGNRRSDIQSIIEISKSDIDSIRIDIYDNGTIDQDSVMVYLDDQLLVPPSFISTNAISRVIHIDPAKPFAKIRLVAVSLGSIPPCTALLVVKTRKKRYEVNLSSNFESNGVLEFFVKD
;
A
#
# COMPACT_ATOMS: atom_id res chain seq x y z
N MET A 1 3.76 22.02 21.91
CA MET A 1 2.78 21.48 20.95
C MET A 1 1.87 20.52 21.71
N LYS A 2 0.64 20.31 21.25
CA LYS A 2 -0.39 19.50 21.90
C LYS A 2 -1.06 18.61 20.85
N LEU A 3 -1.19 17.33 21.15
CA LEU A 3 -2.02 16.41 20.37
C LEU A 3 -3.40 16.32 21.03
N THR A 4 -4.43 16.61 20.25
CA THR A 4 -5.83 16.43 20.63
C THR A 4 -6.42 15.35 19.74
N VAL A 5 -6.96 14.30 20.35
CA VAL A 5 -7.59 13.18 19.66
C VAL A 5 -9.07 13.21 20.00
N THR A 6 -9.91 13.27 18.97
CA THR A 6 -11.36 13.05 19.07
C THR A 6 -11.75 11.83 18.24
N ASP A 7 -13.02 11.43 18.32
CA ASP A 7 -13.55 10.29 17.53
C ASP A 7 -13.41 10.46 16.01
N THR A 8 -13.32 11.69 15.53
CA THR A 8 -13.35 12.01 14.09
C THR A 8 -12.16 12.85 13.64
N LEU A 9 -11.28 13.27 14.55
CA LEU A 9 -10.21 14.21 14.24
C LEU A 9 -8.98 13.96 15.12
N LEU A 10 -7.85 13.79 14.46
CA LEU A 10 -6.52 13.98 15.05
C LEU A 10 -6.09 15.40 14.75
N ARG A 11 -5.88 16.22 15.78
CA ARG A 11 -5.35 17.57 15.64
C ARG A 11 -4.09 17.72 16.47
N PHE A 12 -2.98 18.03 15.81
CA PHE A 12 -1.72 18.36 16.46
C PHE A 12 -1.47 19.86 16.27
N ASP A 13 -1.43 20.64 17.34
CA ASP A 13 -1.29 22.10 17.26
C ASP A 13 -0.22 22.65 18.22
N GLY A 14 0.30 23.84 17.93
CA GLY A 14 1.27 24.51 18.78
C GLY A 14 1.75 25.83 18.21
N ARG A 15 2.78 26.40 18.82
CA ARG A 15 3.45 27.60 18.30
C ARG A 15 4.83 27.24 17.79
N TRP A 16 5.09 27.56 16.53
CA TRP A 16 6.42 27.52 15.95
C TRP A 16 7.14 28.81 16.36
N LYS A 17 8.27 28.67 17.05
CA LYS A 17 9.20 29.76 17.32
C LYS A 17 10.41 29.64 16.41
N ASP A 18 10.86 30.77 15.88
CA ASP A 18 12.13 30.88 15.17
C ASP A 18 13.27 30.44 16.11
N ASN A 19 14.26 29.73 15.57
CA ASN A 19 15.43 29.25 16.29
C ASN A 19 16.68 30.13 16.05
N THR A 20 16.54 31.26 15.35
CA THR A 20 17.64 32.20 15.13
C THR A 20 17.87 33.13 16.32
N SER A 21 19.14 33.32 16.69
CA SER A 21 19.56 34.12 17.86
C SER A 21 19.71 35.62 17.56
N LYS A 22 18.85 36.20 16.68
CA LYS A 22 18.91 37.63 16.33
C LYS A 22 17.88 38.44 17.10
N PHE A 23 18.25 39.68 17.44
CA PHE A 23 17.53 40.59 18.36
C PHE A 23 16.12 41.01 17.89
N PHE A 24 15.77 40.74 16.62
CA PHE A 24 14.41 40.86 16.09
C PHE A 24 13.93 39.48 15.64
N GLY A 25 13.49 38.66 16.60
CA GLY A 25 12.90 37.36 16.32
C GLY A 25 11.52 37.50 15.67
N CYS A 26 11.22 36.69 14.66
CA CYS A 26 9.88 36.63 14.09
C CYS A 26 8.86 36.22 15.18
N PRO A 27 7.65 36.83 15.22
CA PRO A 27 6.63 36.45 16.17
C PRO A 27 6.28 34.97 15.98
N SER A 28 6.03 34.27 17.09
CA SER A 28 5.72 32.84 17.03
C SER A 28 4.40 32.60 16.28
N SER A 29 4.44 31.79 15.23
CA SER A 29 3.26 31.45 14.44
C SER A 29 2.54 30.25 15.02
N GLY A 30 1.21 30.31 15.09
CA GLY A 30 0.38 29.15 15.39
C GLY A 30 0.42 28.17 14.22
N VAL A 31 0.72 26.90 14.49
CA VAL A 31 0.73 25.82 13.50
C VAL A 31 -0.14 24.68 13.98
N TRP A 32 -0.82 24.04 13.04
CA TRP A 32 -1.56 22.81 13.31
C TRP A 32 -1.56 21.87 12.11
N LEU A 33 -1.53 20.58 12.39
CA LEU A 33 -1.79 19.49 11.46
C LEU A 33 -3.09 18.83 11.88
N GLN A 34 -3.98 18.58 10.93
CA GLN A 34 -5.21 17.85 11.20
C GLN A 34 -5.40 16.69 10.24
N LYS A 35 -5.83 15.55 10.76
CA LYS A 35 -6.21 14.37 10.00
C LYS A 35 -7.59 13.92 10.46
N ARG A 36 -8.56 13.90 9.54
CA ARG A 36 -9.89 13.34 9.83
C ARG A 36 -9.79 11.82 9.98
N ILE A 37 -10.35 11.28 11.04
CA ILE A 37 -10.55 9.85 11.24
C ILE A 37 -11.96 9.55 10.72
N GLN A 38 -12.06 8.77 9.64
CA GLN A 38 -13.37 8.26 9.20
C GLN A 38 -13.75 7.03 10.01
N LYS A 39 -14.64 7.20 10.99
CA LYS A 39 -15.27 6.08 11.73
C LYS A 39 -16.46 5.48 10.97
N ASP A 40 -16.92 6.14 9.90
CA ASP A 40 -18.19 5.85 9.23
C ASP A 40 -18.14 4.90 8.04
N SER A 41 -17.00 4.31 7.69
CA SER A 41 -17.01 3.24 6.67
C SER A 41 -17.58 1.92 7.19
N LEU A 42 -17.70 1.74 8.51
CA LEU A 42 -18.24 0.53 9.14
C LEU A 42 -19.71 0.69 9.57
N ALA A 43 -20.14 1.89 9.96
CA ALA A 43 -21.52 2.16 10.41
C ALA A 43 -22.46 2.48 9.23
N ALA A 44 -22.04 3.27 8.24
CA ALA A 44 -22.87 3.56 7.06
C ALA A 44 -23.14 2.31 6.21
N ARG A 45 -22.16 1.39 6.12
CA ARG A 45 -22.35 0.07 5.50
C ARG A 45 -23.36 -0.81 6.25
N ARG A 46 -23.55 -0.60 7.55
CA ARG A 46 -24.45 -1.39 8.39
C ARG A 46 -25.92 -1.04 8.13
N VAL A 47 -26.21 0.25 7.93
CA VAL A 47 -27.57 0.72 7.66
C VAL A 47 -28.03 0.35 6.25
N GLU A 48 -27.13 0.34 5.27
CA GLU A 48 -27.46 -0.05 3.88
C GLU A 48 -27.59 -1.58 3.73
N ALA A 49 -26.78 -2.36 4.46
CA ALA A 49 -26.87 -3.83 4.50
C ALA A 49 -28.09 -4.37 5.27
N GLU A 50 -28.69 -3.58 6.16
CA GLU A 50 -29.93 -3.95 6.89
C GLU A 50 -31.20 -3.79 6.02
N SER A 51 -31.11 -3.18 4.83
CA SER A 51 -32.24 -3.02 3.92
C SER A 51 -32.50 -4.22 2.99
N LEU A 52 -31.62 -5.22 2.99
CA LEU A 52 -31.79 -6.44 2.20
C LEU A 52 -32.29 -7.58 3.11
N PRO A 53 -33.50 -8.11 2.89
CA PRO A 53 -34.05 -9.14 3.75
C PRO A 53 -33.26 -10.44 3.58
N GLY A 54 -32.61 -10.90 4.66
CA GLY A 54 -32.18 -12.30 4.79
C GLY A 54 -30.69 -12.61 4.89
N ILE A 55 -29.79 -11.64 5.14
CA ILE A 55 -28.36 -11.93 5.31
C ILE A 55 -27.95 -11.81 6.78
N SER A 56 -27.43 -12.90 7.35
CA SER A 56 -27.01 -12.97 8.75
C SER A 56 -25.71 -12.19 8.99
N VAL A 57 -25.59 -11.52 10.14
CA VAL A 57 -24.39 -10.74 10.56
C VAL A 57 -23.09 -11.58 10.53
N LYS A 58 -23.19 -12.92 10.58
CA LYS A 58 -22.04 -13.83 10.42
C LYS A 58 -21.47 -13.85 9.00
N ASP A 59 -22.29 -13.58 7.99
CA ASP A 59 -21.88 -13.52 6.59
C ASP A 59 -21.11 -12.23 6.30
N THR A 60 -21.46 -11.12 6.97
CA THR A 60 -20.75 -9.83 6.81
C THR A 60 -19.29 -9.89 7.28
N ALA A 61 -18.98 -10.68 8.31
CA ALA A 61 -17.60 -10.90 8.77
C ALA A 61 -16.77 -11.79 7.82
N ARG A 62 -17.41 -12.55 6.90
CA ARG A 62 -16.71 -13.25 5.80
C ARG A 62 -16.38 -12.30 4.65
N ILE A 63 -17.18 -11.25 4.43
CA ILE A 63 -17.01 -10.30 3.32
C ILE A 63 -15.82 -9.34 3.53
N ILE A 64 -15.40 -9.08 4.77
CA ILE A 64 -14.25 -8.22 5.11
C ILE A 64 -12.92 -9.01 5.11
N ARG A 65 -12.96 -10.33 4.95
CA ARG A 65 -11.72 -11.06 4.68
C ARG A 65 -11.37 -10.80 3.22
N PRO A 66 -10.17 -10.26 2.89
CA PRO A 66 -9.70 -10.33 1.51
C PRO A 66 -9.91 -11.76 1.01
N PRO A 67 -10.36 -11.96 -0.25
CA PRO A 67 -10.64 -13.28 -0.79
C PRO A 67 -9.52 -14.21 -0.38
N VAL A 68 -9.92 -15.29 0.27
CA VAL A 68 -9.07 -16.25 0.96
C VAL A 68 -7.77 -16.41 0.16
N ILE A 69 -6.65 -16.01 0.75
CA ILE A 69 -5.28 -16.29 0.26
C ILE A 69 -5.03 -17.81 0.41
N GLY A 70 -5.96 -18.62 -0.09
CA GLY A 70 -5.93 -20.07 0.02
C GLY A 70 -5.08 -20.63 -1.09
N ASN A 71 -4.19 -21.58 -0.76
CA ASN A 71 -3.39 -22.44 -1.65
C ASN A 71 -2.92 -21.86 -3.00
N ARG A 72 -2.66 -20.56 -3.09
CA ARG A 72 -2.02 -19.97 -4.27
C ARG A 72 -0.53 -20.25 -4.22
N ARG A 73 0.02 -20.70 -5.34
CA ARG A 73 1.47 -20.83 -5.50
C ARG A 73 2.08 -19.43 -5.58
N SER A 74 3.28 -19.26 -5.04
CA SER A 74 4.00 -17.99 -5.12
C SER A 74 5.15 -18.17 -6.09
N ASP A 75 4.99 -17.62 -7.28
CA ASP A 75 5.94 -17.81 -8.37
C ASP A 75 6.91 -16.64 -8.38
N ILE A 76 8.19 -16.91 -8.07
CA ILE A 76 9.26 -15.92 -8.18
C ILE A 76 9.52 -15.70 -9.66
N GLN A 77 9.00 -14.59 -10.19
CA GLN A 77 9.09 -14.23 -11.61
C GLN A 77 10.31 -13.37 -11.90
N SER A 78 10.83 -12.68 -10.89
CA SER A 78 12.05 -11.87 -11.01
C SER A 78 12.78 -11.76 -9.67
N ILE A 79 14.09 -11.61 -9.76
CA ILE A 79 14.99 -11.34 -8.63
C ILE A 79 15.82 -10.14 -9.01
N ILE A 80 15.92 -9.15 -8.11
CA ILE A 80 16.78 -7.99 -8.32
C ILE A 80 17.72 -7.77 -7.13
N GLU A 81 18.95 -7.35 -7.44
CA GLU A 81 19.94 -6.99 -6.42
C GLU A 81 19.75 -5.54 -5.98
N ILE A 82 19.63 -5.33 -4.67
CA ILE A 82 19.52 -4.01 -4.04
C ILE A 82 20.72 -3.81 -3.12
N SER A 83 21.35 -2.64 -3.19
CA SER A 83 22.47 -2.31 -2.31
C SER A 83 21.96 -2.05 -0.89
N LYS A 84 22.78 -2.39 0.13
CA LYS A 84 22.48 -2.09 1.54
C LYS A 84 22.24 -0.60 1.81
N SER A 85 22.76 0.29 0.96
CA SER A 85 22.57 1.74 1.06
C SER A 85 21.24 2.26 0.48
N ASP A 86 20.46 1.40 -0.18
CA ASP A 86 19.18 1.74 -0.79
C ASP A 86 17.97 1.16 -0.03
N ILE A 87 18.18 0.23 0.92
CA ILE A 87 17.11 -0.54 1.61
C ILE A 87 16.15 0.34 2.43
N ASP A 88 16.62 1.51 2.85
CA ASP A 88 15.94 2.50 3.67
C ASP A 88 15.00 3.39 2.86
N SER A 89 15.11 3.43 1.52
CA SER A 89 14.23 4.25 0.70
C SER A 89 14.11 3.70 -0.72
N ILE A 90 13.23 2.72 -0.92
CA ILE A 90 12.91 2.19 -2.24
C ILE A 90 11.52 2.66 -2.64
N ARG A 91 11.41 3.39 -3.75
CA ARG A 91 10.11 3.73 -4.31
C ARG A 91 9.67 2.62 -5.25
N ILE A 92 8.44 2.15 -5.07
CA ILE A 92 7.78 1.28 -6.03
C ILE A 92 6.61 2.01 -6.65
N ASP A 93 6.45 1.86 -7.96
CA ASP A 93 5.31 2.35 -8.72
C ASP A 93 4.70 1.16 -9.47
N ILE A 94 3.41 0.90 -9.27
CA ILE A 94 2.68 -0.20 -9.91
C ILE A 94 1.77 0.38 -10.99
N TYR A 95 1.86 -0.16 -12.20
CA TYR A 95 1.06 0.21 -13.36
C TYR A 95 0.39 -1.02 -13.95
N ASP A 96 -0.65 -0.79 -14.74
CA ASP A 96 -1.22 -1.80 -15.61
C ASP A 96 -0.26 -2.03 -16.79
N ASN A 97 -0.03 -3.30 -17.14
CA ASN A 97 0.84 -3.70 -18.25
C ASN A 97 0.06 -4.30 -19.42
N GLY A 98 -1.24 -4.03 -19.51
CA GLY A 98 -2.11 -4.53 -20.58
C GLY A 98 -3.15 -3.52 -21.04
N THR A 99 -4.38 -4.00 -21.19
CA THR A 99 -5.55 -3.18 -21.50
C THR A 99 -6.30 -2.93 -20.20
N ILE A 100 -6.67 -1.66 -19.93
CA ILE A 100 -7.46 -1.32 -18.75
C ILE A 100 -8.81 -2.04 -18.82
N ASP A 101 -8.92 -3.15 -18.09
CA ASP A 101 -10.08 -4.05 -18.13
C ASP A 101 -10.70 -4.27 -16.73
N GLN A 102 -10.43 -3.32 -15.83
CA GLN A 102 -10.94 -3.26 -14.45
C GLN A 102 -10.50 -4.46 -13.60
N ASP A 103 -9.31 -5.00 -13.86
CA ASP A 103 -8.63 -5.87 -12.93
C ASP A 103 -8.21 -5.12 -11.64
N SER A 104 -8.06 -5.88 -10.56
CA SER A 104 -7.75 -5.33 -9.25
C SER A 104 -6.82 -6.25 -8.49
N VAL A 105 -5.92 -5.65 -7.73
CA VAL A 105 -4.85 -6.36 -7.03
C VAL A 105 -4.67 -5.90 -5.59
N MET A 106 -4.03 -6.77 -4.83
CA MET A 106 -3.36 -6.44 -3.57
C MET A 106 -1.87 -6.66 -3.73
N VAL A 107 -1.09 -5.87 -3.01
CA VAL A 107 0.37 -6.05 -2.95
C VAL A 107 0.80 -6.23 -1.52
N TYR A 108 1.67 -7.22 -1.29
CA TYR A 108 2.27 -7.52 0.00
C TYR A 108 3.79 -7.34 -0.07
N LEU A 109 4.39 -6.89 1.03
CA LEU A 109 5.82 -6.94 1.31
C LEU A 109 6.04 -7.87 2.50
N ASP A 110 6.78 -8.97 2.35
CA ASP A 110 7.04 -9.94 3.43
C ASP A 110 5.78 -10.29 4.25
N ASP A 111 4.69 -10.60 3.55
CA ASP A 111 3.36 -10.93 4.11
C ASP A 111 2.60 -9.78 4.79
N GLN A 112 3.16 -8.58 4.81
CA GLN A 112 2.46 -7.37 5.25
C GLN A 112 1.77 -6.68 4.07
N LEU A 113 0.49 -6.32 4.25
CA LEU A 113 -0.27 -5.61 3.22
C LEU A 113 0.35 -4.24 2.95
N LEU A 114 0.81 -4.03 1.72
CA LEU A 114 1.42 -2.79 1.25
C LEU A 114 0.43 -1.93 0.46
N VAL A 115 -0.35 -2.58 -0.40
CA VAL A 115 -1.41 -1.94 -1.20
C VAL A 115 -2.71 -2.71 -0.97
N PRO A 116 -3.76 -2.06 -0.40
CA PRO A 116 -5.08 -2.67 -0.26
C PRO A 116 -5.70 -2.92 -1.66
N PRO A 117 -6.77 -3.73 -1.76
CA PRO A 117 -7.45 -3.98 -3.04
C PRO A 117 -7.66 -2.67 -3.81
N SER A 118 -7.01 -2.56 -4.96
CA SER A 118 -7.00 -1.37 -5.79
C SER A 118 -7.06 -1.77 -7.26
N PHE A 119 -7.80 -1.01 -8.07
CA PHE A 119 -7.77 -1.16 -9.52
C PHE A 119 -6.41 -0.75 -10.06
N ILE A 120 -5.89 -1.52 -11.02
CA ILE A 120 -4.70 -1.10 -11.75
C ILE A 120 -5.13 -0.24 -12.95
N SER A 121 -4.31 0.75 -13.30
CA SER A 121 -4.54 1.61 -14.45
C SER A 121 -3.21 2.16 -14.97
N THR A 122 -3.27 3.08 -15.92
CA THR A 122 -2.12 3.87 -16.38
C THR A 122 -1.58 4.82 -15.32
N ASN A 123 -2.36 5.11 -14.27
CA ASN A 123 -1.90 5.91 -13.14
C ASN A 123 -1.18 5.02 -12.12
N ALA A 124 0.01 5.47 -11.74
CA ALA A 124 0.87 4.74 -10.80
C ALA A 124 0.26 4.65 -9.40
N ILE A 125 0.23 3.44 -8.83
CA ILE A 125 0.09 3.28 -7.39
C ILE A 125 1.50 3.33 -6.78
N SER A 126 1.86 4.48 -6.22
CA SER A 126 3.19 4.70 -5.62
C SER A 126 3.23 4.36 -4.13
N ARG A 127 4.27 3.63 -3.71
CA ARG A 127 4.62 3.38 -2.30
C ARG A 127 6.12 3.51 -2.09
N VAL A 128 6.51 3.94 -0.90
CA VAL A 128 7.91 3.86 -0.45
C VAL A 128 7.99 2.71 0.54
N ILE A 129 8.91 1.79 0.29
CA ILE A 129 9.16 0.60 1.10
C ILE A 129 10.53 0.65 1.73
N HIS A 130 10.65 -0.08 2.83
CA HIS A 130 11.88 -0.27 3.57
C HIS A 130 12.09 -1.79 3.70
N ILE A 131 13.31 -2.25 3.46
CA ILE A 131 13.69 -3.66 3.66
C ILE A 131 14.43 -3.75 4.99
N ASP A 132 14.10 -4.78 5.77
CA ASP A 132 14.75 -5.07 7.04
C ASP A 132 16.24 -5.41 6.79
N PRO A 133 17.20 -4.64 7.33
CA PRO A 133 18.64 -4.90 7.15
C PRO A 133 19.09 -6.26 7.73
N ALA A 134 18.30 -6.87 8.63
CA ALA A 134 18.59 -8.19 9.16
C ALA A 134 18.21 -9.33 8.20
N LYS A 135 17.43 -9.05 7.15
CA LYS A 135 16.98 -10.05 6.18
C LYS A 135 17.73 -9.90 4.85
N PRO A 136 18.38 -10.96 4.35
CA PRO A 136 19.05 -10.93 3.04
C PRO A 136 18.05 -10.93 1.88
N PHE A 137 16.79 -11.30 2.12
CA PHE A 137 15.74 -11.37 1.11
C PHE A 137 14.47 -10.67 1.59
N ALA A 138 13.79 -10.01 0.66
CA ALA A 138 12.43 -9.48 0.85
C ALA A 138 11.59 -9.73 -0.40
N LYS A 139 10.27 -9.93 -0.24
CA LYS A 139 9.38 -10.31 -1.34
C LYS A 139 8.24 -9.31 -1.52
N ILE A 140 8.12 -8.78 -2.74
CA ILE A 140 6.90 -8.12 -3.21
C ILE A 140 6.05 -9.17 -3.90
N ARG A 141 4.84 -9.38 -3.38
CA ARG A 141 3.86 -10.32 -3.92
C ARG A 141 2.66 -9.58 -4.46
N LEU A 142 2.42 -9.71 -5.76
CA LEU A 142 1.23 -9.27 -6.45
C LEU A 142 0.17 -10.37 -6.36
N VAL A 143 -1.01 -10.01 -5.88
CA VAL A 143 -2.13 -10.94 -5.66
C VAL A 143 -3.34 -10.43 -6.42
N ALA A 144 -3.79 -11.19 -7.41
CA ALA A 144 -5.03 -10.89 -8.13
C ALA A 144 -6.26 -11.00 -7.21
N VAL A 145 -7.04 -9.93 -7.14
CA VAL A 145 -8.35 -9.87 -6.48
C VAL A 145 -9.44 -10.11 -7.51
N SER A 146 -9.30 -9.51 -8.69
CA SER A 146 -10.03 -9.82 -9.93
C SER A 146 -9.05 -9.96 -11.09
N LEU A 147 -9.45 -10.69 -12.15
CA LEU A 147 -8.63 -10.85 -13.36
C LEU A 147 -8.99 -9.87 -14.47
N GLY A 148 -10.00 -9.02 -14.27
CA GLY A 148 -10.56 -8.21 -15.34
C GLY A 148 -11.26 -9.06 -16.40
N SER A 149 -11.27 -8.56 -17.63
CA SER A 149 -11.86 -9.22 -18.79
C SER A 149 -10.86 -10.11 -19.54
N ILE A 150 -9.55 -9.88 -19.36
CA ILE A 150 -8.46 -10.56 -20.05
C ILE A 150 -7.49 -11.15 -19.01
N PRO A 151 -7.66 -12.42 -18.63
CA PRO A 151 -6.71 -13.10 -17.75
C PRO A 151 -5.38 -13.43 -18.46
N PRO A 152 -4.25 -13.55 -17.73
CA PRO A 152 -4.07 -13.27 -16.30
C PRO A 152 -3.98 -11.75 -16.02
N CYS A 153 -4.15 -11.35 -14.76
CA CYS A 153 -3.89 -9.98 -14.32
C CYS A 153 -2.40 -9.69 -14.45
N THR A 154 -2.03 -8.59 -15.11
CA THR A 154 -0.63 -8.21 -15.34
C THR A 154 -0.32 -6.82 -14.85
N ALA A 155 0.81 -6.64 -14.18
CA ALA A 155 1.26 -5.35 -13.69
C ALA A 155 2.72 -5.09 -14.05
N LEU A 156 3.04 -3.84 -14.35
CA LEU A 156 4.40 -3.36 -14.45
C LEU A 156 4.78 -2.75 -13.10
N LEU A 157 5.76 -3.35 -12.43
CA LEU A 157 6.34 -2.86 -11.20
C LEU A 157 7.64 -2.11 -11.54
N VAL A 158 7.66 -0.81 -11.31
CA VAL A 158 8.84 0.03 -11.45
C VAL A 158 9.45 0.25 -10.07
N VAL A 159 10.65 -0.29 -9.85
CA VAL A 159 11.40 -0.13 -8.60
C VAL A 159 12.48 0.93 -8.81
N LYS A 160 12.47 1.97 -7.99
CA LYS A 160 13.41 3.10 -8.03
C LYS A 160 14.19 3.16 -6.72
N THR A 161 15.49 3.03 -6.85
CA THR A 161 16.49 3.27 -5.79
C THR A 161 17.15 4.63 -6.04
N ARG A 162 18.18 5.00 -5.27
CA ARG A 162 18.90 6.27 -5.47
C ARG A 162 19.64 6.31 -6.80
N LYS A 163 20.13 5.15 -7.28
CA LYS A 163 21.02 5.05 -8.45
C LYS A 163 20.41 4.28 -9.62
N LYS A 164 19.46 3.39 -9.35
CA LYS A 164 18.95 2.44 -10.34
C LYS A 164 17.43 2.45 -10.41
N ARG A 165 16.94 2.21 -11.62
CA ARG A 165 15.54 1.96 -11.92
C ARG A 165 15.43 0.57 -12.53
N TYR A 166 14.54 -0.24 -11.98
CA TYR A 166 14.22 -1.57 -12.47
C TYR A 166 12.76 -1.59 -12.92
N GLU A 167 12.49 -2.31 -13.99
CA GLU A 167 11.15 -2.51 -14.53
C GLU A 167 10.90 -4.01 -14.57
N VAL A 168 9.86 -4.44 -13.87
CA VAL A 168 9.55 -5.86 -13.69
C VAL A 168 8.09 -6.08 -14.04
N ASN A 169 7.85 -6.90 -15.06
CA ASN A 169 6.49 -7.36 -15.36
C ASN A 169 6.15 -8.53 -14.44
N LEU A 170 5.04 -8.40 -13.73
CA LEU A 170 4.48 -9.44 -12.88
C LEU A 170 3.11 -9.85 -13.43
N SER A 171 2.80 -11.14 -13.32
CA SER A 171 1.48 -11.68 -13.63
C SER A 171 0.94 -12.49 -12.45
N SER A 172 -0.37 -12.43 -12.23
CA SER A 172 -1.05 -13.20 -11.19
C SER A 172 -2.41 -13.69 -11.69
N ASN A 173 -2.83 -14.85 -11.20
CA ASN A 173 -4.16 -15.38 -11.41
C ASN A 173 -4.74 -15.91 -10.08
N PHE A 174 -5.85 -16.64 -10.14
CA PHE A 174 -6.47 -17.19 -8.92
C PHE A 174 -5.74 -18.42 -8.34
N GLU A 175 -4.79 -19.01 -9.08
CA GLU A 175 -3.97 -20.17 -8.69
C GLU A 175 -2.55 -19.79 -8.28
N SER A 176 -1.99 -18.70 -8.82
CA SER A 176 -0.63 -18.24 -8.55
C SER A 176 -0.48 -16.72 -8.42
N ASN A 177 0.47 -16.35 -7.57
CA ASN A 177 0.86 -14.96 -7.30
C ASN A 177 2.18 -14.66 -8.02
N GLY A 178 2.28 -13.47 -8.60
CA GLY A 178 3.55 -12.97 -9.13
C GLY A 178 4.41 -12.40 -8.01
N VAL A 179 5.67 -12.85 -7.92
CA VAL A 179 6.61 -12.41 -6.89
C VAL A 179 7.87 -11.80 -7.50
N LEU A 180 8.21 -10.62 -7.02
CA LEU A 180 9.55 -10.03 -7.13
C LEU A 180 10.29 -10.26 -5.81
N GLU A 181 11.47 -10.89 -5.88
CA GLU A 181 12.36 -11.03 -4.74
C GLU A 181 13.51 -10.02 -4.81
N PHE A 182 13.71 -9.27 -3.73
CA PHE A 182 14.89 -8.45 -3.55
C PHE A 182 15.98 -9.29 -2.88
N PHE A 183 17.17 -9.30 -3.45
CA PHE A 183 18.38 -9.79 -2.79
C PHE A 183 19.21 -8.61 -2.32
N VAL A 184 19.41 -8.50 -1.00
CA VAL A 184 20.20 -7.42 -0.40
C VAL A 184 21.68 -7.79 -0.51
N LYS A 185 22.43 -6.96 -1.22
CA LYS A 185 23.87 -7.07 -1.40
C LYS A 185 24.58 -6.02 -0.55
N ASP A 186 25.66 -6.44 0.10
CA ASP A 186 26.53 -5.54 0.86
C ASP A 186 27.18 -4.45 -0.01
#